data_AF-C3PIE1-F1
#
_entry.id   AF-C3PIE1-F1
#
_cell.length_a   1.000
_cell.length_b   1.000
_cell.length_c   1.000
_cell.angle_alpha   90.00
_cell.angle_beta   90.00
_cell.angle_gamma   90.00
#
_symmetry.space_group_name_H-M   'P 1'
#
loop_
_entity.id
_entity.type
_entity.pdbx_description
1 polymer ?
#
loop_
_entity_poly.entity_id
_entity_poly.type
_entity_poly.pdbx_seq_one_letter_code
_entity_poly.pdbx_strand_id
1 'polypeptide(L)' 'MTHKITYRVQRWGREDDTWSWFGTSEHATPNGAVKEMRRMETLFPRAVFRVVERHVQEVIYRVPAENG' A
#
# COMPACT_ATOMS: atom_id res chain seq x y z
N MET A 1 14.46 10.65 11.74
CA MET A 1 13.95 10.28 10.41
C MET A 1 13.02 9.10 10.62
N THR A 2 11.72 9.29 10.40
CA THR A 2 10.75 8.21 10.58
C THR A 2 10.48 7.60 9.22
N HIS A 3 10.80 6.31 9.08
CA HIS A 3 10.48 5.52 7.89
C HIS A 3 9.36 4.56 8.27
N LYS A 4 8.26 4.60 7.53
CA LYS A 4 7.13 3.69 7.71
C LYS A 4 6.93 2.93 6.42
N ILE A 5 7.06 1.60 6.51
CA ILE A 5 6.70 0.68 5.43
C ILE A 5 5.30 0.16 5.72
N THR A 6 4.40 0.26 4.73
CA THR A 6 3.07 -0.34 4.78
C THR A 6 2.81 -1.21 3.55
N TYR A 7 1.87 -2.13 3.67
CA TYR A 7 1.51 -3.06 2.59
C TYR A 7 0.02 -2.95 2.30
N ARG A 8 -0.36 -2.96 1.02
CA ARG A 8 -1.76 -2.90 0.58
C ARG A 8 -2.01 -3.90 -0.54
N VAL A 9 -3.27 -4.32 -0.69
CA VAL A 9 -3.70 -5.21 -1.77
C VAL A 9 -4.25 -4.38 -2.92
N GLN A 10 -3.86 -4.74 -4.15
CA GLN A 10 -4.49 -4.23 -5.37
C GLN A 10 -5.19 -5.36 -6.11
N ARG A 11 -6.24 -4.99 -6.84
CA ARG A 11 -6.97 -5.86 -7.76
C ARG A 11 -6.75 -5.36 -9.18
N TRP A 12 -6.56 -6.30 -10.10
CA TRP A 12 -6.55 -6.01 -11.53
C TRP A 12 -7.98 -5.82 -12.05
N GLY A 13 -8.26 -4.65 -12.61
CA GLY A 13 -9.48 -4.36 -13.36
C GLY A 13 -9.25 -4.70 -14.83
N ARG A 14 -9.96 -5.70 -15.36
CA ARG A 14 -9.86 -6.09 -16.77
C ARG A 14 -10.50 -5.09 -17.73
N GLU A 15 -11.51 -4.36 -17.27
CA GLU A 15 -12.26 -3.41 -18.10
C GLU A 15 -11.43 -2.17 -18.42
N ASP A 16 -10.69 -1.68 -17.43
CA ASP A 16 -9.87 -0.46 -17.54
C ASP A 16 -8.37 -0.73 -17.65
N ASP A 17 -7.97 -2.01 -17.79
CA ASP A 17 -6.57 -2.48 -17.85
C ASP A 17 -5.66 -1.84 -16.78
N THR A 18 -6.17 -1.75 -15.55
CA THR A 18 -5.52 -0.98 -14.48
C THR A 18 -5.55 -1.66 -13.12
N TRP A 19 -4.60 -1.28 -12.27
CA TRP A 19 -4.54 -1.72 -10.89
C TRP A 19 -5.27 -0.74 -9.99
N SER A 20 -6.28 -1.23 -9.27
CA SER A 20 -7.04 -0.44 -8.31
C SER A 20 -6.78 -0.94 -6.89
N TRP A 21 -6.67 -0.01 -5.95
CA TRP A 21 -6.57 -0.36 -4.53
C TRP A 21 -7.83 -1.10 -4.09
N PHE A 22 -7.63 -2.27 -3.50
CA PHE A 22 -8.72 -3.04 -2.96
C PHE A 22 -8.84 -2.75 -1.47
N GLY A 23 -9.97 -2.18 -1.05
CA GLY A 23 -10.20 -1.75 0.32
C GLY A 23 -9.30 -0.58 0.78
N THR A 24 -9.48 -0.19 2.04
CA THR A 24 -8.73 0.91 2.67
C THR A 24 -7.63 0.43 3.62
N SER A 25 -7.51 -0.88 3.84
CA SER A 25 -6.61 -1.48 4.82
C SER A 25 -5.14 -1.30 4.42
N GLU A 26 -4.37 -0.66 5.30
CA GLU A 26 -2.90 -0.68 5.28
C GLU A 26 -2.41 -1.68 6.33
N HIS A 27 -1.48 -2.55 5.93
CA HIS A 27 -0.87 -3.54 6.82
C HIS A 27 0.53 -3.09 7.22
N ALA A 28 0.86 -3.26 8.49
CA ALA A 28 2.21 -3.02 8.99
C ALA A 28 3.21 -4.13 8.61
N THR A 29 2.73 -5.30 8.17
CA THR A 29 3.58 -6.44 7.81
C THR A 29 3.15 -7.05 6.47
N PRO A 30 4.08 -7.65 5.71
CA PRO A 30 3.74 -8.30 4.44
C PRO A 30 2.80 -9.48 4.65
N ASN A 31 2.96 -10.24 5.75
CA ASN A 31 2.10 -11.38 6.07
C ASN A 31 0.63 -10.98 6.29
N GLY A 32 0.37 -9.80 6.86
CA GLY A 32 -0.99 -9.27 7.00
C GLY A 32 -1.65 -9.05 5.64
N ALA A 33 -0.93 -8.40 4.72
CA ALA A 33 -1.41 -8.15 3.37
C ALA A 33 -1.58 -9.44 2.55
N VAL A 34 -0.68 -10.42 2.70
CA VAL A 34 -0.81 -11.74 2.04
C VAL A 34 -2.03 -12.49 2.56
N LYS A 35 -2.33 -12.45 3.86
CA LYS A 35 -3.55 -13.06 4.41
C LYS A 35 -4.81 -12.42 3.83
N GLU A 36 -4.83 -11.09 3.71
CA GLU A 36 -5.95 -10.39 3.07
C GLU A 36 -6.06 -10.75 1.58
N MET A 37 -4.95 -10.79 0.84
CA MET A 37 -4.93 -11.19 -0.56
C MET A 37 -5.52 -12.59 -0.75
N ARG A 38 -5.10 -13.58 0.04
CA ARG A 38 -5.66 -14.95 -0.01
C ARG A 38 -7.15 -15.00 0.30
N ARG A 39 -7.61 -14.18 1.26
CA ARG A 39 -9.05 -14.04 1.54
C ARG A 39 -9.79 -13.48 0.32
N MET A 40 -9.22 -12.52 -0.40
CA MET A 40 -9.82 -11.94 -1.60
C MET A 40 -9.80 -12.86 -2.80
N GLU A 41 -8.71 -13.62 -3.01
CA GLU A 41 -8.64 -14.67 -4.01
C GLU A 41 -9.74 -15.72 -3.81
N THR A 42 -10.08 -16.03 -2.55
CA THR A 42 -11.18 -16.94 -2.22
C THR A 42 -12.55 -16.36 -2.58
N LEU A 43 -12.77 -15.07 -2.33
CA LEU A 43 -14.05 -14.40 -2.60
C LEU A 43 -14.25 -14.07 -4.09
N PHE A 44 -13.16 -13.84 -4.83
CA PHE A 44 -13.17 -13.44 -6.23
C PHE A 44 -12.18 -14.30 -7.03
N PRO A 45 -12.46 -15.59 -7.24
CA PRO A 45 -11.50 -16.56 -7.79
C PRO A 45 -11.08 -16.29 -9.25
N ARG A 46 -11.77 -15.40 -9.95
CA ARG A 46 -11.43 -14.99 -11.33
C ARG A 46 -10.67 -13.67 -11.40
N ALA A 47 -10.51 -12.98 -10.27
CA ALA A 47 -9.78 -11.73 -10.18
C ALA A 47 -8.29 -11.99 -9.90
N VAL A 48 -7.44 -11.08 -10.34
CA VAL A 48 -6.00 -11.12 -10.05
C VAL A 48 -5.71 -10.08 -8.98
N PHE A 49 -4.92 -10.48 -7.99
CA PHE A 49 -4.52 -9.62 -6.88
C PHE A 49 -3.00 -9.55 -6.77
N ARG A 50 -2.51 -8.49 -6.14
CA ARG A 50 -1.10 -8.36 -5.74
C ARG A 50 -0.98 -7.60 -4.42
N VAL A 51 0.11 -7.84 -3.71
CA VAL A 51 0.53 -7.00 -2.57
C VAL A 51 1.50 -5.94 -3.08
N VAL A 52 1.30 -4.70 -2.65
CA VAL A 52 2.18 -3.57 -2.94
C VAL A 52 2.75 -3.05 -1.64
N GLU A 53 4.08 -2.90 -1.60
CA GLU A 53 4.81 -2.24 -0.52
C GLU A 53 4.86 -0.73 -0.77
N ARG A 54 4.55 0.06 0.25
CA ARG A 54 4.56 1.52 0.24
C ARG A 54 5.56 2.02 1.28
N HIS A 55 6.50 2.86 0.84
CA HIS A 55 7.49 3.50 1.70
C HIS A 55 7.08 4.95 1.94
N VAL A 56 6.93 5.34 3.20
CA VAL A 56 6.68 6.71 3.61
C VAL A 56 7.89 7.19 4.41
N GLN A 57 8.53 8.26 3.94
CA GLN A 57 9.68 8.88 4.60
C GLN A 57 9.30 10.29 5.06
N GLU A 58 9.44 10.57 6.35
CA GLU A 58 9.28 11.91 6.90
C GLU A 58 10.65 12.60 6.99
N VAL A 59 10.76 13.76 6.34
CA VAL A 59 11.96 14.61 6.34
C VAL A 59 11.63 15.93 7.01
N ILE A 60 12.32 16.25 8.11
CA ILE A 60 12.19 17.52 8.82
C ILE A 60 13.32 18.44 8.36
N TYR A 61 12.97 19.51 7.66
CA TYR A 61 13.92 20.57 7.33
C TYR A 61 13.87 21.65 8.42
N ARG A 62 15.05 22.01 8.96
CA ARG A 62 15.18 23.21 9.80
C ARG A 62 15.41 24.40 8.86
N VAL A 63 14.50 25.37 8.89
CA VAL A 63 14.72 26.67 8.25
C VAL A 63 15.67 27.45 9.15
N PRO A 64 16.82 27.95 8.66
CA PRO A 64 17.66 28.85 9.44
C PRO A 64 16.83 30.09 9.83
N ALA A 65 17.02 30.62 11.03
CA ALA A 65 16.46 31.94 11.32
C ALA A 65 16.96 32.93 10.27
N GLU A 66 16.08 33.72 9.66
CA GLU A 66 16.50 34.86 8.85
C GLU A 66 17.42 35.70 9.73
N ASN A 67 18.70 35.78 9.35
CA ASN A 67 19.62 36.70 9.99
C ASN A 67 19.11 38.11 9.67
N GLY A 68 18.45 38.73 10.65
CA GLY A 68 18.09 40.15 10.64
C GLY A 68 19.32 41.04 10.67
#